data_AF-A0A556MMD7-F1
#
_entry.id   AF-A0A556MMD7-F1
#
_cell.length_a   1.000
_cell.length_b   1.000
_cell.length_c   1.000
_cell.angle_alpha   90.00
_cell.angle_beta   90.00
_cell.angle_gamma   90.00
#
_symmetry.space_group_name_H-M   'P 1'
#
loop_
_entity.id
_entity.type
_entity.pdbx_description
1 polymer ?
#
loop_
_entity_poly.entity_id
_entity_poly.type
_entity_poly.pdbx_seq_one_letter_code
_entity_poly.pdbx_strand_id
1 'polypeptide(L)' 'MENVIRITIDGDDANRHPCRLVEKLNNQNGKMIYHFHDELSGSNFSLCKHGSGWRLLTGELPQKDCIRKIGDYLDGIDQH' A
#
# COMPACT_ATOMS: atom_id res chain seq x y z
N MET A 1 0.94 13.91 -16.59
CA MET A 1 1.80 13.63 -15.42
C MET A 1 1.19 12.43 -14.72
N GLU A 2 1.83 11.26 -14.77
CA GLU A 2 1.37 10.11 -13.99
C GLU A 2 1.55 10.44 -12.50
N ASN A 3 0.43 10.53 -11.78
CA ASN A 3 0.45 10.71 -10.33
C ASN A 3 0.91 9.39 -9.68
N VAL A 4 2.22 9.22 -9.57
CA VAL A 4 2.81 8.11 -8.82
C VAL A 4 2.42 8.27 -7.36
N ILE A 5 1.55 7.38 -6.87
CA ILE A 5 1.14 7.35 -5.47
C ILE A 5 2.37 6.98 -4.63
N ARG A 6 2.75 7.87 -3.71
CA ARG A 6 3.82 7.65 -2.74
C ARG A 6 3.25 7.74 -1.33
N ILE A 7 3.58 6.75 -0.52
CA ILE A 7 3.20 6.64 0.88
C ILE A 7 4.45 6.53 1.73
N THR A 8 4.38 6.94 2.99
CA THR A 8 5.48 6.75 3.93
C THR A 8 4.95 5.95 5.11
N ILE A 9 5.63 4.86 5.42
CA ILE A 9 5.26 3.94 6.47
C ILE A 9 6.25 4.10 7.63
N ASP A 10 5.75 4.33 8.83
CA ASP A 10 6.59 4.32 10.04
C ASP A 10 6.98 2.86 10.36
N GLY A 11 8.28 2.59 10.44
CA GLY A 11 8.84 1.32 10.91
C GLY A 11 9.10 1.30 12.43
N ASP A 12 9.63 0.18 12.92
CA ASP A 12 9.82 -0.07 14.36
C ASP A 12 10.86 0.85 15.04
N ASP A 13 11.84 1.37 14.29
CA ASP A 13 13.00 2.08 14.83
C ASP A 13 13.09 3.54 14.34
N ALA A 14 11.95 4.25 14.26
CA ALA A 14 11.81 5.59 13.67
C ALA A 14 12.24 5.70 12.18
N ASN A 15 12.60 4.58 11.55
CA ASN A 15 12.87 4.50 10.13
C ASN A 15 11.56 4.62 9.35
N ARG A 16 11.50 5.65 8.51
CA ARG A 16 10.38 5.88 7.60
C ARG A 16 10.68 5.16 6.30
N HIS A 17 9.82 4.23 5.92
CA HIS A 17 9.91 3.50 4.66
C HIS A 17 9.08 4.25 3.60
N PRO A 18 9.73 4.97 2.66
CA PRO A 18 9.03 5.56 1.54
C PRO A 18 8.68 4.44 0.56
N CYS A 19 7.39 4.25 0.30
CA CYS A 19 6.92 3.24 -0.63
C CYS A 19 6.17 3.90 -1.77
N ARG A 20 6.45 3.44 -2.98
CA ARG A 20 5.78 3.90 -4.20
C ARG A 20 4.84 2.83 -4.71
N LEU A 21 3.66 3.23 -5.17
CA LEU A 21 2.76 2.34 -5.89
C LEU A 21 3.37 2.07 -7.26
N VAL A 22 3.66 0.80 -7.52
CA VAL A 22 4.15 0.30 -8.80
C VAL A 22 2.99 -0.05 -9.72
N GLU A 23 1.93 -0.64 -9.15
CA GLU A 23 0.84 -1.19 -9.96
C GLU A 23 -0.48 -1.19 -9.17
N LYS A 24 -1.58 -0.87 -9.86
CA LYS A 24 -2.95 -1.02 -9.36
C LYS A 24 -3.69 -1.97 -10.29
N LEU A 25 -4.08 -3.13 -9.78
CA LEU A 25 -4.83 -4.15 -10.51
C LEU A 25 -6.26 -4.19 -9.98
N ASN A 26 -7.23 -4.04 -10.88
CA ASN A 26 -8.62 -4.32 -10.55
C ASN A 26 -8.96 -5.74 -11.00
N ASN A 27 -9.11 -6.65 -10.06
CA ASN A 27 -9.57 -7.98 -10.38
C ASN A 27 -11.10 -7.94 -10.53
N GLN A 28 -11.62 -8.53 -11.63
CA GLN A 28 -13.05 -8.53 -12.00
C GLN A 28 -14.00 -9.07 -10.92
N ASN A 29 -13.46 -9.66 -9.86
CA ASN A 29 -14.15 -10.12 -8.67
C ASN A 29 -14.39 -9.03 -7.60
N GLY A 30 -14.26 -7.74 -7.95
CA GLY A 30 -14.44 -6.62 -7.02
C GLY A 30 -13.30 -6.45 -6.01
N LYS A 31 -12.11 -7.00 -6.31
CA LYS A 31 -10.91 -6.89 -5.48
C LYS A 31 -9.92 -5.97 -6.16
N MET A 32 -9.48 -4.93 -5.46
CA MET A 32 -8.40 -4.06 -5.94
C MET A 32 -7.10 -4.48 -5.28
N ILE A 33 -6.08 -4.76 -6.08
CA ILE A 33 -4.75 -5.13 -5.63
C ILE A 33 -3.82 -3.96 -5.93
N TYR A 34 -3.00 -3.59 -4.94
CA TYR A 34 -2.06 -2.50 -4.99
C TYR A 34 -0.67 -3.05 -4.71
N HIS A 35 0.24 -2.92 -5.66
CA HIS A 35 1.63 -3.36 -5.52
C HIS A 35 2.50 -2.17 -5.19
N PHE A 36 3.21 -2.27 -4.07
CA PHE A 36 4.11 -1.24 -3.59
C PHE A 36 5.55 -1.73 -3.60
N HIS A 37 6.45 -0.80 -3.88
CA HIS A 37 7.89 -0.98 -3.74
C HIS A 37 8.40 -0.06 -2.63
N ASP A 38 8.99 -0.65 -1.61
CA ASP A 38 9.70 0.07 -0.56
C ASP A 38 11.07 0.52 -1.08
N GLU A 39 11.25 1.83 -1.21
CA GLU A 39 12.47 2.44 -1.73
C GLU A 39 13.62 2.40 -0.71
N LEU A 40 13.33 2.21 0.59
CA LEU A 40 14.36 2.11 1.63
C LEU A 40 14.96 0.70 1.70
N SER A 41 14.12 -0.33 1.77
CA SER A 41 14.59 -1.72 1.87
C SER A 41 14.78 -2.42 0.52
N GLY A 42 14.21 -1.87 -0.56
CA GLY A 42 14.13 -2.52 -1.87
C GLY A 42 13.09 -3.65 -1.94
N SER A 43 12.31 -3.86 -0.89
CA SER A 43 11.30 -4.92 -0.82
C SER A 43 10.03 -4.54 -1.58
N ASN A 44 9.28 -5.54 -2.03
CA ASN A 44 7.95 -5.34 -2.62
C ASN A 44 6.88 -5.95 -1.72
N PHE A 45 5.74 -5.29 -1.60
CA PHE A 45 4.58 -5.81 -0.90
C PHE A 45 3.29 -5.48 -1.64
N SER A 46 2.28 -6.32 -1.45
CA SER A 46 1.00 -6.19 -2.15
C SER A 46 -0.17 -6.11 -1.16
N LEU A 47 -1.01 -5.09 -1.30
CA LEU A 47 -2.24 -4.94 -0.53
C LEU A 47 -3.45 -5.24 -1.38
N CYS A 48 -4.47 -5.85 -0.78
CA CYS A 48 -5.75 -6.13 -1.40
C CYS A 48 -6.86 -5.42 -0.64
N LYS A 49 -7.67 -4.67 -1.37
CA LYS A 49 -8.93 -4.09 -0.93
C LYS A 49 -10.07 -5.00 -1.36
N HIS A 50 -10.90 -5.41 -0.39
CA HIS A 50 -12.12 -6.18 -0.64
C HIS A 50 -13.24 -5.63 0.25
N GLY A 51 -14.23 -4.98 -0.37
CA GLY A 51 -15.23 -4.19 0.35
C GLY A 51 -14.58 -2.99 1.07
N SER A 52 -14.84 -2.85 2.37
CA SER A 52 -14.19 -1.85 3.24
C SER A 52 -12.89 -2.35 3.90
N GLY A 53 -12.48 -3.59 3.64
CA GLY A 53 -11.34 -4.21 4.32
C GLY A 53 -10.06 -4.16 3.48
N TRP A 54 -8.94 -3.88 4.15
CA TRP A 54 -7.59 -3.96 3.60
C TRP A 54 -6.82 -5.14 4.17
N ARG A 55 -6.10 -5.88 3.33
CA ARG A 55 -5.28 -7.03 3.74
C ARG A 55 -3.99 -7.09 2.95
N LEU A 56 -2.90 -7.51 3.60
CA LEU A 56 -1.65 -7.84 2.96
C LEU A 56 -1.78 -9.20 2.24
N LEU A 57 -1.37 -9.25 0.97
CA LEU A 57 -1.30 -10.48 0.17
C LEU A 57 0.09 -11.08 0.19
N THR A 58 1.11 -10.26 -0.05
CA THR A 58 2.51 -10.69 -0.19
C THR A 58 3.45 -9.60 0.32
N GLY A 59 4.68 -10.00 0.64
CA GLY A 59 5.69 -9.13 1.24
C GLY A 59 5.57 -9.03 2.75
N GLU A 60 6.45 -8.23 3.33
CA GLU A 60 6.48 -7.97 4.77
C GLU A 60 6.32 -6.48 5.00
N LEU A 61 5.52 -6.14 6.01
CA LEU A 61 5.39 -4.78 6.49
C LEU A 61 6.00 -4.71 7.89
N PRO A 62 6.70 -3.62 8.22
CA PRO A 62 7.36 -3.50 9.51
C PRO A 62 6.34 -3.56 10.66
N GLN A 63 5.10 -3.07 10.45
CA GLN A 63 4.03 -3.14 11.45
C GLN A 63 2.68 -3.52 10.86
N LYS A 64 1.82 -4.14 11.68
CA LYS A 64 0.46 -4.53 11.28
C LYS A 64 -0.46 -3.33 11.04
N ASP A 65 -0.25 -2.22 11.77
CA ASP A 65 -1.02 -0.98 11.61
C ASP A 65 -0.75 -0.25 10.29
N CYS A 66 0.36 -0.57 9.61
CA CYS A 66 0.71 0.01 8.32
C CYS A 66 -0.39 -0.26 7.27
N ILE A 67 -0.98 -1.45 7.28
CA ILE A 67 -2.03 -1.83 6.32
C ILE A 67 -3.22 -0.87 6.42
N ARG A 68 -3.64 -0.51 7.64
CA ARG A 68 -4.75 0.41 7.87
C ARG A 68 -4.40 1.82 7.41
N LYS A 69 -3.25 2.37 7.83
CA LYS A 69 -2.80 3.71 7.41
C LYS A 69 -2.73 3.86 5.89
N ILE A 70 -2.19 2.85 5.21
CA ILE A 70 -2.10 2.85 3.74
C ILE A 70 -3.49 2.76 3.12
N GLY A 71 -4.35 1.89 3.67
CA GLY A 71 -5.73 1.75 3.23
C GLY A 71 -6.52 3.06 3.32
N ASP A 72 -6.48 3.74 4.47
CA ASP A 72 -7.10 5.05 4.68
C ASP A 72 -6.60 6.09 3.67
N TYR A 73 -5.29 6.13 3.42
CA TYR A 73 -4.71 7.03 2.42
C TYR A 73 -5.22 6.72 1.00
N LEU A 74 -5.24 5.44 0.63
CA LEU A 74 -5.72 4.97 -0.67
C LEU A 74 -7.23 5.23 -0.87
N ASP A 75 -8.02 5.09 0.19
CA ASP A 75 -9.44 5.45 0.19
C ASP A 75 -9.63 6.96 -0.01
N GLY A 76 -8.80 7.80 0.62
CA GLY A 76 -8.88 9.26 0.48
C GLY A 76 -8.53 9.78 -0.91
N ILE A 77 -7.57 9.15 -1.60
CA ILE A 77 -7.18 9.54 -2.97
C ILE A 77 -8.12 9.01 -4.06
N ASP A 78 -8.84 7.91 -3.82
CA ASP A 78 -9.79 7.35 -4.79
C ASP A 78 -11.14 8.12 -4.80
N GLN A 79 -11.36 9.01 -3.83
CA GLN A 79 -12.55 9.85 -3.70
C GLN A 79 -12.47 11.24 -4.38
N HIS A 80 -11.39 11.56 -5.09
CA HIS A 80 -11.19 12.82 -5.84
C HIS A 80 -10.97 12.56 -7.33
#